data_AF-M2Q313-F1
#
_entry.id   AF-M2Q313-F1
#
_cell.length_a   1.000
_cell.length_b   1.000
_cell.length_c   1.000
_cell.angle_alpha   90.00
_cell.angle_beta   90.00
_cell.angle_gamma   90.00
#
_symmetry.space_group_name_H-M   'P 1'
#
loop_
_entity.id
_entity.type
_entity.pdbx_description
1 polymer ?
#
loop_
_entity_poly.entity_id
_entity_poly.type
_entity_poly.pdbx_seq_one_letter_code
_entity_poly.pdbx_strand_id
1 'polypeptide(L)'
;MSNRIGSVADQIVSFINSFMISGYTSMAGAAILFYDIISTIPEEVHFLWGQKRTSTIVIFHMNRWLTGTYMVLIVASQCLTSWTIPRSDLCFPLNNSSELSAKLQAISCVTLNYTTCTIALCIYTIWAAFSAIRVYALTGGNRLLSLVVALLNLVSVGTNAYYYFHSNDWQLSTFPLIGRQCVDYVYISVATNLSGYQHSSMRYSGGYYRSTCHLVEDMGHSAVSTRT
;
A
#
# COMPACT_ATOMS: atom_id res chain seq x y z
N MET A 1 11.03 -30.19 -22.79
CA MET A 1 10.09 -29.04 -22.80
C MET A 1 9.03 -29.10 -21.68
N SER A 2 8.76 -30.26 -21.06
CA SER A 2 7.81 -30.39 -19.93
C SER A 2 8.19 -29.61 -18.66
N ASN A 3 9.49 -29.51 -18.32
CA ASN A 3 9.94 -28.81 -17.08
C ASN A 3 9.69 -27.29 -17.08
N ARG A 4 9.48 -26.66 -18.23
CA ARG A 4 9.30 -25.20 -18.32
C ARG A 4 7.85 -24.77 -18.03
N ILE A 5 6.87 -25.67 -18.22
CA ILE A 5 5.45 -25.41 -17.95
C ILE A 5 5.16 -25.58 -16.44
N GLY A 6 5.79 -26.58 -15.79
CA GLY A 6 5.71 -26.75 -14.34
C GLY A 6 6.20 -25.51 -13.58
N SER A 7 7.36 -24.96 -13.97
CA SER A 7 7.92 -23.78 -13.29
C SER A 7 7.03 -22.53 -13.37
N VAL A 8 6.26 -22.35 -14.45
CA VAL A 8 5.36 -21.19 -14.61
C VAL A 8 4.07 -21.39 -13.82
N ALA A 9 3.51 -22.61 -13.84
CA ALA A 9 2.34 -22.95 -13.04
C ALA A 9 2.63 -22.80 -11.53
N ASP A 10 3.79 -23.27 -11.08
CA ASP A 10 4.21 -23.15 -9.67
C ASP A 10 4.35 -21.69 -9.24
N GLN A 11 4.91 -20.83 -10.11
CA GLN A 11 5.00 -19.39 -9.85
C GLN A 11 3.63 -18.74 -9.69
N ILE A 12 2.68 -19.03 -10.57
CA ILE A 12 1.32 -18.50 -10.49
C ILE A 12 0.61 -18.96 -9.22
N VAL A 13 0.73 -20.24 -8.86
CA VAL A 13 0.13 -20.79 -7.63
C VAL A 13 0.73 -20.13 -6.39
N SER A 14 2.06 -19.95 -6.34
CA SER A 14 2.72 -19.29 -5.21
C SER A 14 2.28 -17.82 -5.05
N PHE A 15 2.08 -17.11 -6.16
CA PHE A 15 1.57 -15.74 -6.17
C PHE A 15 0.13 -15.66 -5.65
N ILE A 16 -0.76 -16.54 -6.15
CA ILE A 16 -2.15 -16.62 -5.70
C ILE A 16 -2.22 -16.92 -4.20
N ASN A 17 -1.45 -17.91 -3.73
CA ASN A 17 -1.43 -18.26 -2.31
C ASN A 17 -0.95 -17.09 -1.44
N SER A 18 0.12 -16.42 -1.85
CA SER A 18 0.65 -15.25 -1.13
C SER A 18 -0.37 -14.12 -1.06
N PHE A 19 -1.07 -13.84 -2.16
CA PHE A 19 -2.12 -12.84 -2.22
C PHE A 19 -3.30 -13.18 -1.31
N MET A 20 -3.79 -14.43 -1.37
CA MET A 20 -4.91 -14.90 -0.55
C MET A 20 -4.56 -14.85 0.95
N ILE A 21 -3.37 -15.35 1.33
CA ILE A 21 -2.89 -15.30 2.71
C ILE A 21 -2.81 -13.85 3.21
N SER A 22 -2.27 -12.94 2.39
CA SER A 22 -2.21 -11.52 2.73
C SER A 22 -3.60 -10.92 2.92
N GLY A 23 -4.55 -11.21 2.03
CA GLY A 23 -5.93 -10.75 2.13
C GLY A 23 -6.63 -11.23 3.40
N TYR A 24 -6.55 -12.54 3.70
CA TYR A 24 -7.13 -13.09 4.92
C TYR A 24 -6.51 -12.51 6.20
N THR A 25 -5.18 -12.39 6.23
CA THR A 25 -4.46 -11.81 7.38
C THR A 25 -4.86 -10.35 7.59
N SER A 26 -4.99 -9.59 6.51
CA SER A 26 -5.40 -8.19 6.56
C SER A 26 -6.84 -8.03 7.05
N MET A 27 -7.78 -8.86 6.58
CA MET A 27 -9.17 -8.83 7.03
C MET A 27 -9.30 -9.24 8.51
N ALA A 28 -8.58 -10.28 8.94
CA ALA A 28 -8.56 -10.70 10.33
C ALA A 28 -7.98 -9.58 11.23
N GLY A 29 -6.87 -8.97 10.82
CA GLY A 29 -6.26 -7.85 11.53
C GLY A 29 -7.19 -6.63 11.62
N ALA A 30 -7.87 -6.30 10.52
CA ALA A 30 -8.87 -5.24 10.50
C ALA A 30 -10.02 -5.54 11.47
N ALA A 31 -10.57 -6.76 11.47
CA ALA A 31 -11.66 -7.14 12.37
C ALA A 31 -11.27 -7.00 13.85
N ILE A 32 -10.06 -7.44 14.22
CA ILE A 32 -9.55 -7.31 15.59
C ILE A 32 -9.41 -5.83 15.96
N LEU A 33 -8.85 -4.99 15.09
CA LEU A 33 -8.69 -3.56 15.36
C LEU A 33 -10.02 -2.82 15.42
N PHE A 34 -10.99 -3.16 14.57
CA PHE A 34 -12.33 -2.60 14.65
C PHE A 34 -12.99 -2.96 15.98
N TYR A 35 -12.87 -4.22 16.40
CA TYR A 35 -13.37 -4.65 17.70
C TYR A 35 -12.71 -3.89 18.86
N ASP A 36 -11.38 -3.77 18.83
CA ASP A 36 -10.62 -3.01 19.83
C ASP A 36 -11.08 -1.55 19.89
N ILE A 37 -11.23 -0.89 18.72
CA ILE A 37 -11.70 0.49 18.63
C ILE A 37 -13.11 0.65 19.21
N ILE A 38 -14.03 -0.24 18.86
CA ILE A 38 -15.41 -0.19 19.34
C ILE A 38 -15.46 -0.37 20.86
N SER A 39 -14.68 -1.31 21.39
CA SER A 39 -14.68 -1.62 22.82
C SER A 39 -14.09 -0.50 23.68
N THR A 40 -13.12 0.26 23.17
CA THR A 40 -12.39 1.30 23.93
C THR A 40 -12.99 2.70 23.79
N ILE A 41 -13.85 2.97 22.80
CA ILE A 41 -14.57 4.27 22.66
C ILE A 41 -15.30 4.73 23.93
N PRO A 42 -16.11 3.91 24.63
CA PRO A 42 -16.88 4.38 25.79
C PRO A 42 -15.98 4.89 26.92
N GLU A 43 -14.87 4.20 27.18
CA GLU A 43 -13.88 4.62 28.18
C GLU A 43 -13.15 5.89 27.73
N GLU A 44 -12.81 6.00 26.45
CA GLU A 44 -12.13 7.19 25.92
C GLU A 44 -12.98 8.46 25.99
N VAL A 45 -14.28 8.36 25.69
CA VAL A 45 -15.19 9.51 25.79
C VAL A 45 -15.31 9.97 27.25
N HIS A 46 -15.31 9.03 28.20
CA HIS A 46 -15.43 9.36 29.62
C HIS A 46 -14.15 9.99 30.18
N PHE A 47 -12.96 9.46 29.83
CA PHE A 47 -11.71 9.88 30.46
C PHE A 47 -10.89 10.90 29.66
N LEU A 48 -10.92 10.86 28.33
CA LEU A 48 -10.01 11.66 27.49
C LEU A 48 -10.68 12.90 26.90
N TRP A 49 -11.97 12.85 26.56
CA TRP A 49 -12.63 13.98 25.90
C TRP A 49 -12.86 15.19 26.81
N GLY A 50 -12.88 15.00 28.14
CA GLY A 50 -13.02 16.09 29.11
C GLY A 50 -11.70 16.74 29.57
N GLN A 51 -10.53 16.22 29.17
CA GLN A 51 -9.24 16.69 29.68
C GLN A 51 -8.55 17.73 28.77
N LYS A 52 -7.66 18.53 29.38
CA LYS A 52 -6.79 19.47 28.65
C LYS A 52 -5.90 18.69 27.67
N ARG A 53 -5.79 19.17 26.43
CA ARG A 53 -4.98 18.56 25.36
C ARG A 53 -3.48 18.54 25.75
N THR A 54 -3.01 17.45 26.34
CA THR A 54 -1.57 17.22 26.58
C THR A 54 -0.94 16.58 25.34
N SER A 55 0.39 16.71 25.20
CA SER A 55 1.13 16.12 24.07
C SER A 55 0.91 14.61 23.96
N THR A 56 0.87 13.90 25.11
CA THR A 56 0.61 12.45 25.15
C THR A 56 -0.76 12.08 24.59
N ILE A 57 -1.80 12.89 24.89
CA ILE A 57 -3.16 12.67 24.36
C ILE A 57 -3.21 12.85 22.84
N VAL A 58 -2.47 13.83 22.31
CA VAL A 58 -2.38 14.05 20.85
C VAL A 58 -1.73 12.87 20.15
N ILE A 59 -0.60 12.37 20.67
CA ILE A 59 0.11 11.22 20.08
C ILE A 59 -0.77 9.96 20.14
N PHE A 60 -1.47 9.75 21.26
CA PHE A 60 -2.41 8.64 21.39
C PHE A 60 -3.52 8.68 20.33
N HIS A 61 -4.18 9.84 20.17
CA HIS A 61 -5.22 9.98 19.14
C HIS A 61 -4.65 9.85 17.73
N MET A 62 -3.48 10.44 17.43
CA MET A 62 -2.84 10.30 16.13
C MET A 62 -2.57 8.82 15.80
N ASN A 63 -2.00 8.05 16.73
CA ASN A 63 -1.78 6.62 16.55
C ASN A 63 -3.08 5.88 16.23
N ARG A 64 -4.15 6.16 16.98
CA ARG A 64 -5.43 5.49 16.84
C ARG A 64 -6.11 5.79 15.50
N TRP A 65 -6.20 7.07 15.14
CA TRP A 65 -6.81 7.49 13.88
C TRP A 65 -5.99 7.06 12.67
N LEU A 66 -4.65 7.16 12.73
CA LEU A 66 -3.78 6.69 11.64
C LEU A 66 -3.86 5.18 11.46
N THR A 67 -3.89 4.40 12.54
CA THR A 67 -4.05 2.94 12.44
C THR A 67 -5.41 2.57 11.88
N GLY A 68 -6.47 3.27 12.31
CA GLY A 68 -7.82 3.09 11.78
C GLY A 68 -7.91 3.42 10.28
N THR A 69 -7.38 4.56 9.86
CA THR A 69 -7.39 4.97 8.44
C THR A 69 -6.56 4.02 7.58
N TYR A 70 -5.40 3.56 8.07
CA TYR A 70 -4.58 2.55 7.40
C TYR A 70 -5.36 1.26 7.13
N MET A 71 -6.08 0.73 8.13
CA MET A 71 -6.86 -0.49 7.97
C MET A 71 -8.03 -0.30 7.01
N VAL A 72 -8.73 0.84 7.08
CA VAL A 72 -9.80 1.17 6.12
C VAL A 72 -9.27 1.23 4.70
N LEU A 73 -8.10 1.83 4.48
CA LEU A 73 -7.48 1.92 3.16
C LEU A 73 -7.04 0.55 2.63
N ILE A 74 -6.50 -0.31 3.48
CA ILE A 74 -6.17 -1.69 3.10
C ILE A 74 -7.44 -2.44 2.68
N VAL A 75 -8.48 -2.43 3.51
CA VAL A 75 -9.74 -3.12 3.18
C VAL A 75 -10.36 -2.54 1.90
N ALA A 76 -10.33 -1.21 1.74
CA ALA A 76 -10.79 -0.56 0.52
C ALA A 76 -9.99 -1.01 -0.71
N SER A 77 -8.66 -1.12 -0.61
CA SER A 77 -7.80 -1.57 -1.71
C SER A 77 -8.12 -3.02 -2.14
N GLN A 78 -8.35 -3.91 -1.18
CA GLN A 78 -8.71 -5.32 -1.42
C GLN A 78 -10.13 -5.46 -1.98
N CYS A 79 -11.04 -4.63 -1.47
CA CYS A 79 -12.37 -4.51 -2.04
C CYS A 79 -12.27 -4.11 -3.49
N LEU A 80 -11.47 -3.09 -3.86
CA LEU A 80 -11.33 -2.53 -5.22
C LEU A 80 -10.64 -3.45 -6.24
N THR A 81 -9.73 -4.34 -5.83
CA THR A 81 -9.04 -5.29 -6.73
C THR A 81 -9.84 -6.59 -6.95
N SER A 82 -10.66 -6.99 -5.98
CA SER A 82 -11.53 -8.18 -6.08
C SER A 82 -12.72 -8.02 -7.05
N TRP A 83 -12.96 -6.80 -7.58
CA TRP A 83 -14.00 -6.45 -8.57
C TRP A 83 -13.91 -7.15 -9.92
N THR A 84 -12.80 -7.81 -10.20
CA THR A 84 -12.55 -8.44 -11.50
C THR A 84 -13.05 -9.87 -11.57
N ILE A 85 -13.54 -10.42 -10.47
CA ILE A 85 -14.28 -11.69 -10.44
C ILE A 85 -15.78 -11.35 -10.40
N PRO A 86 -16.59 -11.81 -11.37
CA PRO A 86 -18.02 -11.59 -11.36
C PRO A 86 -18.64 -12.45 -10.24
N ARG A 87 -18.71 -11.90 -9.03
CA ARG A 87 -19.63 -12.38 -8.00
C ARG A 87 -20.61 -11.27 -7.72
N SER A 88 -21.86 -11.55 -8.09
CA SER A 88 -23.01 -10.73 -7.86
C SER A 88 -23.19 -10.44 -6.36
N ASP A 89 -23.63 -9.20 -6.11
CA ASP A 89 -24.31 -8.72 -4.91
C ASP A 89 -23.42 -8.12 -3.79
N LEU A 90 -23.30 -6.76 -3.83
CA LEU A 90 -22.67 -5.78 -2.91
C LEU A 90 -21.20 -5.43 -3.21
N CYS A 91 -20.75 -4.19 -3.46
CA CYS A 91 -21.34 -2.84 -3.40
C CYS A 91 -20.76 -1.95 -4.53
N PHE A 92 -21.66 -1.22 -5.21
CA PHE A 92 -21.49 -0.21 -6.28
C PHE A 92 -21.51 -0.72 -7.75
N PRO A 93 -22.53 -0.40 -8.54
CA PRO A 93 -22.52 -0.65 -9.98
C PRO A 93 -21.76 0.48 -10.69
N LEU A 94 -20.52 0.23 -11.14
CA LEU A 94 -19.91 1.00 -12.23
C LEU A 94 -20.01 0.21 -13.53
N ASN A 95 -21.25 -0.05 -13.96
CA ASN A 95 -21.52 -0.36 -15.35
C ASN A 95 -21.26 0.93 -16.14
N ASN A 96 -20.20 0.95 -16.94
CA ASN A 96 -20.20 1.31 -18.35
C ASN A 96 -18.77 1.32 -18.88
N SER A 97 -18.55 0.55 -19.95
CA SER A 97 -17.32 0.31 -20.71
C SER A 97 -16.69 1.57 -21.31
N SER A 98 -16.21 2.48 -20.47
CA SER A 98 -15.45 3.66 -20.89
C SER A 98 -13.97 3.47 -20.55
N GLU A 99 -13.06 3.83 -21.47
CA GLU A 99 -11.62 3.89 -21.19
C GLU A 99 -11.29 4.75 -19.95
N LEU A 100 -12.17 5.70 -19.63
CA LEU A 100 -12.14 6.52 -18.44
C LEU A 100 -12.19 5.68 -17.14
N SER A 101 -12.99 4.61 -17.09
CA SER A 101 -13.06 3.70 -15.95
C SER A 101 -11.74 2.96 -15.70
N ALA A 102 -11.05 2.55 -16.77
CA ALA A 102 -9.74 1.89 -16.69
C ALA A 102 -8.65 2.85 -16.20
N LYS A 103 -8.66 4.10 -16.69
CA LYS A 103 -7.73 5.15 -16.22
C LYS A 103 -7.99 5.55 -14.78
N LEU A 104 -9.25 5.72 -14.38
CA LEU A 104 -9.64 5.99 -12.99
C LEU A 104 -9.23 4.85 -12.06
N GLN A 105 -9.37 3.59 -12.50
CA GLN A 105 -8.92 2.42 -11.74
C GLN A 105 -7.39 2.39 -11.58
N ALA A 106 -6.63 2.71 -12.62
CA ALA A 106 -5.18 2.78 -12.55
C ALA A 106 -4.70 3.92 -11.62
N ILE A 107 -5.27 5.13 -11.75
CA ILE A 107 -4.96 6.28 -10.89
C ILE A 107 -5.32 5.99 -9.44
N SER A 108 -6.49 5.39 -9.21
CA SER A 108 -6.95 4.96 -7.89
C SER A 108 -5.97 3.96 -7.28
N CYS A 109 -5.50 2.96 -8.04
CA CYS A 109 -4.56 2.00 -7.48
C CYS A 109 -3.23 2.64 -7.05
N VAL A 110 -2.60 3.39 -7.95
CA VAL A 110 -1.29 4.00 -7.68
C VAL A 110 -1.41 4.94 -6.48
N THR A 111 -2.44 5.79 -6.46
CA THR A 111 -2.66 6.76 -5.38
C THR A 111 -2.96 6.06 -4.05
N LEU A 112 -3.81 5.04 -4.03
CA LEU A 112 -4.15 4.29 -2.82
C LEU A 112 -2.94 3.58 -2.23
N ASN A 113 -2.09 2.96 -3.05
CA ASN A 113 -0.90 2.27 -2.55
C ASN A 113 0.12 3.27 -1.99
N TYR A 114 0.42 4.36 -2.69
CA TYR A 114 1.32 5.38 -2.14
C TYR A 114 0.78 6.03 -0.87
N THR A 115 -0.53 6.27 -0.81
CA THR A 115 -1.17 6.81 0.41
C THR A 115 -1.07 5.80 1.56
N THR A 116 -1.32 4.53 1.29
CA THR A 116 -1.19 3.44 2.27
C THR A 116 0.25 3.31 2.78
N CYS A 117 1.25 3.39 1.89
CA CYS A 117 2.66 3.38 2.25
C CYS A 117 3.03 4.60 3.11
N THR A 118 2.54 5.78 2.75
CA THR A 118 2.80 7.02 3.51
C THR A 118 2.24 6.92 4.92
N ILE A 119 1.01 6.44 5.07
CA ILE A 119 0.38 6.26 6.38
C ILE A 119 1.12 5.20 7.20
N ALA A 120 1.54 4.09 6.58
CA ALA A 120 2.35 3.07 7.25
C ALA A 120 3.65 3.65 7.84
N LEU A 121 4.35 4.50 7.08
CA LEU A 121 5.57 5.18 7.56
C LEU A 121 5.28 6.12 8.74
N CYS A 122 4.16 6.85 8.70
CA CYS A 122 3.72 7.67 9.83
C CYS A 122 3.43 6.82 11.08
N ILE A 123 2.85 5.62 10.92
CA ILE A 123 2.62 4.71 12.04
C ILE A 123 3.94 4.20 12.61
N TYR A 124 4.91 3.81 11.76
CA TYR A 124 6.22 3.36 12.23
C TYR A 124 6.98 4.44 12.99
N THR A 125 6.89 5.71 12.59
CA THR A 125 7.53 6.81 13.35
C THR A 125 6.88 7.02 14.70
N ILE A 126 5.55 6.87 14.80
CA ILE A 126 4.83 6.93 16.08
C ILE A 126 5.23 5.75 16.98
N TRP A 127 5.34 4.53 16.43
CA TRP A 127 5.80 3.36 17.19
C TRP A 127 7.24 3.50 17.68
N ALA A 128 8.12 4.08 16.85
CA ALA A 128 9.49 4.41 17.24
C ALA A 128 9.50 5.43 18.40
N ALA A 129 8.67 6.48 18.32
CA ALA A 129 8.55 7.49 19.36
C ALA A 129 8.03 6.88 20.69
N PHE A 130 6.99 6.06 20.65
CA PHE A 130 6.47 5.39 21.84
C PHE A 130 7.52 4.48 22.48
N SER A 131 8.28 3.75 21.67
CA SER A 131 9.36 2.90 22.15
C SER A 131 10.44 3.71 22.86
N ALA A 132 10.87 4.83 22.26
CA ALA A 132 11.87 5.72 22.85
C ALA A 132 11.39 6.36 24.17
N ILE A 133 10.13 6.82 24.24
CA ILE A 133 9.52 7.40 25.45
C ILE A 133 9.45 6.37 26.58
N ARG A 134 9.03 5.13 26.29
CA ARG A 134 8.99 4.05 27.29
C ARG A 134 10.37 3.78 27.87
N VAL A 135 11.40 3.70 27.02
CA VAL A 135 12.77 3.50 27.46
C VAL A 135 13.30 4.68 28.27
N TYR A 136 12.95 5.92 27.89
CA TYR A 136 13.31 7.11 28.66
C TYR A 136 12.77 7.06 30.09
N ALA A 137 11.51 6.65 30.25
CA ALA A 137 10.87 6.50 31.55
C ALA A 137 11.54 5.38 32.39
N LEU A 138 11.81 4.22 31.79
CA LEU A 138 12.46 3.09 32.47
C LEU A 138 13.90 3.39 32.90
N THR A 139 14.62 4.20 32.13
CA THR A 139 16.04 4.53 32.40
C THR A 139 16.19 5.73 33.34
N GLY A 140 15.12 6.14 34.04
CA GLY A 140 15.16 7.26 34.98
C GLY A 140 15.51 8.61 34.33
N GLY A 141 15.19 8.80 33.05
CA GLY A 141 15.46 10.03 32.32
C GLY A 141 16.80 10.07 31.56
N ASN A 142 17.49 8.95 31.39
CA ASN A 142 18.70 8.91 30.54
C ASN A 142 18.35 9.11 29.05
N ARG A 143 18.64 10.31 28.53
CA ARG A 143 18.36 10.70 27.15
C ARG A 143 19.19 9.92 26.12
N LEU A 144 20.41 9.50 26.46
CA LEU A 144 21.30 8.84 25.50
C LEU A 144 20.76 7.47 25.11
N LEU A 145 20.28 6.70 26.09
CA LEU A 145 19.75 5.35 25.84
C LEU A 145 18.41 5.41 25.08
N SER A 146 17.55 6.38 25.41
CA SER A 146 16.32 6.65 24.64
C SER A 146 16.61 7.08 23.19
N LEU A 147 17.62 7.92 22.98
CA LEU A 147 18.03 8.37 21.65
C LEU A 147 18.59 7.23 20.80
N VAL A 148 19.41 6.35 21.40
CA VAL A 148 19.90 5.15 20.71
C VAL A 148 18.74 4.27 20.24
N VAL A 149 17.74 4.05 21.10
CA VAL A 149 16.53 3.28 20.74
C VAL A 149 15.73 3.98 19.66
N ALA A 150 15.59 5.31 19.72
CA ALA A 150 14.91 6.08 18.68
C ALA A 150 15.62 5.95 17.31
N LEU A 151 16.95 6.08 17.29
CA LEU A 151 17.75 5.94 16.07
C LEU A 151 17.64 4.54 15.48
N LEU A 152 17.72 3.50 16.32
CA LEU A 152 17.59 2.11 15.89
C LEU A 152 16.22 1.84 15.23
N ASN A 153 15.13 2.36 15.81
CA ASN A 153 13.80 2.22 15.21
C ASN A 153 13.60 3.11 13.97
N LEU A 154 14.38 4.18 13.82
CA LEU A 154 14.33 5.03 12.63
C LEU A 154 14.95 4.34 11.39
N VAL A 155 15.86 3.39 11.60
CA VAL A 155 16.47 2.60 10.50
C VAL A 155 15.41 1.85 9.70
N SER A 156 14.44 1.21 10.37
CA SER A 156 13.35 0.52 9.67
C SER A 156 12.44 1.48 8.92
N VAL A 157 12.20 2.69 9.46
CA VAL A 157 11.43 3.73 8.76
C VAL A 157 12.15 4.14 7.47
N GLY A 158 13.45 4.42 7.55
CA GLY A 158 14.25 4.81 6.39
C GLY A 158 14.32 3.73 5.32
N THR A 159 14.53 2.48 5.74
CA THR A 159 14.60 1.32 4.81
C THR A 159 13.27 1.12 4.09
N ASN A 160 12.15 1.18 4.82
CA ASN A 160 10.81 1.05 4.24
C ASN A 160 10.49 2.22 3.31
N ALA A 161 10.87 3.46 3.66
CA ALA A 161 10.66 4.63 2.82
C ALA A 161 11.43 4.53 1.49
N TYR A 162 12.70 4.10 1.55
CA TYR A 162 13.50 3.87 0.35
C TYR A 162 12.88 2.79 -0.54
N TYR A 163 12.43 1.68 0.07
CA TYR A 163 11.74 0.62 -0.65
C TYR A 163 10.49 1.17 -1.35
N TYR A 164 9.57 1.82 -0.64
CA TYR A 164 8.28 2.23 -1.21
C TYR A 164 8.34 3.33 -2.27
N PHE A 165 9.27 4.29 -2.15
CA PHE A 165 9.28 5.47 -3.04
C PHE A 165 10.34 5.43 -4.13
N HIS A 166 11.45 4.71 -3.92
CA HIS A 166 12.56 4.72 -4.87
C HIS A 166 12.73 3.38 -5.57
N SER A 167 12.58 2.27 -4.84
CA SER A 167 12.82 0.94 -5.41
C SER A 167 11.60 0.37 -6.13
N ASN A 168 10.38 0.81 -5.78
CA ASN A 168 9.14 0.23 -6.24
C ASN A 168 8.29 1.22 -7.04
N ASP A 169 7.75 0.74 -8.16
CA ASP A 169 6.71 1.40 -8.93
C ASP A 169 5.44 0.54 -8.96
N TRP A 170 4.27 1.18 -8.87
CA TRP A 170 2.98 0.49 -8.94
C TRP A 170 2.41 0.55 -10.35
N GLN A 171 2.05 -0.61 -10.91
CA GLN A 171 1.49 -0.72 -12.26
C GLN A 171 0.28 -1.66 -12.30
N LEU A 172 -0.68 -1.34 -13.17
CA LEU A 172 -1.86 -2.18 -13.38
C LEU A 172 -1.55 -3.27 -14.42
N SER A 173 -1.60 -4.54 -13.99
CA SER A 173 -1.34 -5.71 -14.84
C SER A 173 -2.59 -6.58 -14.96
N THR A 174 -2.83 -7.13 -16.16
CA THR A 174 -3.96 -8.05 -16.42
C THR A 174 -3.51 -9.50 -16.39
N PHE A 175 -4.08 -10.29 -15.46
CA PHE A 175 -3.90 -11.74 -15.41
C PHE A 175 -5.13 -12.46 -15.99
N PRO A 176 -4.95 -13.56 -16.74
CA PRO A 176 -6.05 -14.22 -17.45
C PRO A 176 -7.11 -14.87 -16.53
N LEU A 177 -6.77 -15.17 -15.26
CA LEU A 177 -7.68 -15.82 -14.29
C LEU A 177 -8.19 -14.88 -13.18
N ILE A 178 -7.40 -13.86 -12.84
CA ILE A 178 -7.62 -12.97 -11.68
C ILE A 178 -8.00 -11.55 -12.13
N GLY A 179 -8.01 -11.30 -13.44
CA GLY A 179 -8.31 -9.99 -14.02
C GLY A 179 -7.22 -8.95 -13.74
N ARG A 180 -7.64 -7.68 -13.64
CA ARG A 180 -6.73 -6.53 -13.42
C ARG A 180 -6.30 -6.48 -11.97
N GLN A 181 -5.00 -6.66 -11.75
CA GLN A 181 -4.36 -6.56 -10.44
C GLN A 181 -3.34 -5.43 -10.46
N CYS A 182 -3.14 -4.83 -9.31
CA CYS A 182 -2.12 -3.81 -9.16
C CYS A 182 -0.91 -4.43 -8.50
N VAL A 183 0.22 -4.37 -9.21
CA VAL A 183 1.42 -5.10 -8.85
C VAL A 183 2.55 -4.10 -8.71
N ASP A 184 3.38 -4.30 -7.69
CA ASP A 184 4.63 -3.59 -7.51
C ASP A 184 5.71 -4.15 -8.44
N TYR A 185 6.48 -3.25 -9.04
CA TYR A 185 7.63 -3.58 -9.85
C TYR A 185 8.88 -3.05 -9.15
N VAL A 186 9.79 -3.96 -8.79
CA VAL A 186 11.07 -3.62 -8.18
C VAL A 186 12.11 -3.39 -9.28
N TYR A 187 12.79 -2.24 -9.27
CA TYR A 187 14.00 -2.04 -10.08
C TYR A 187 15.16 -2.83 -9.49
N ILE A 188 15.33 -4.07 -9.92
CA ILE A 188 16.56 -4.81 -9.62
C ILE A 188 17.68 -4.19 -10.46
N SER A 189 18.55 -3.41 -9.83
CA SER A 189 19.74 -2.88 -10.49
C SER A 189 20.64 -4.04 -10.92
N VAL A 190 21.17 -3.94 -12.14
CA VAL A 190 21.95 -5.01 -12.81
C VAL A 190 23.17 -5.45 -11.97
N ALA A 191 23.63 -4.62 -11.03
CA ALA A 191 24.72 -4.94 -10.10
C ALA A 191 24.41 -6.15 -9.18
N THR A 192 23.15 -6.40 -8.81
CA THR A 192 22.75 -7.55 -7.98
C THR A 192 22.59 -8.84 -8.79
N ASN A 193 22.63 -8.75 -10.14
CA ASN A 193 22.45 -9.89 -11.05
C ASN A 193 23.75 -10.69 -11.30
N LEU A 194 24.87 -10.30 -10.67
CA LEU A 194 26.14 -11.04 -10.74
C LEU A 194 26.23 -12.20 -9.72
N SER A 195 25.28 -12.34 -8.81
CA SER A 195 25.17 -13.48 -7.91
C SER A 195 23.86 -14.25 -8.14
N GLY A 196 23.80 -14.96 -9.27
CA GLY A 196 23.04 -16.21 -9.46
C GLY A 196 21.68 -16.35 -8.79
N TYR A 197 20.68 -15.57 -9.20
CA TYR A 197 19.27 -16.00 -9.16
C TYR A 197 18.50 -15.19 -10.20
N GLN A 198 18.23 -15.79 -11.37
CA GLN A 198 17.32 -15.22 -12.35
C GLN A 198 15.90 -15.22 -11.77
N HIS A 199 15.57 -14.19 -10.98
CA HIS A 199 14.18 -13.81 -10.83
C HIS A 199 13.74 -13.30 -12.20
N SER A 200 13.11 -14.21 -12.94
CA SER A 200 12.61 -13.94 -14.27
C SER A 200 11.53 -12.88 -14.14
N SER A 201 11.92 -11.61 -14.28
CA SER A 201 10.99 -10.53 -14.57
C SER A 201 10.22 -10.97 -15.81
N MET A 202 8.99 -11.43 -15.63
CA MET A 202 8.10 -11.73 -16.73
C MET A 202 7.89 -10.43 -17.48
N ARG A 203 8.62 -10.27 -18.57
CA ARG A 203 8.38 -9.26 -19.58
C ARG A 203 7.13 -9.71 -20.33
N TYR A 204 5.96 -9.59 -19.70
CA TYR A 204 4.69 -9.70 -20.40
C TYR A 204 4.60 -8.48 -21.32
N SER A 205 4.73 -8.72 -22.63
CA SER A 205 4.26 -7.79 -23.66
C SER A 205 2.73 -7.76 -23.65
N GLY A 206 2.15 -7.22 -22.59
CA GLY A 206 0.77 -6.73 -22.57
C GLY A 206 0.83 -5.21 -22.77
N GLY A 207 -0.08 -4.66 -23.57
CA GLY A 207 -0.10 -3.23 -23.94
C GLY A 207 0.15 -2.30 -22.74
N TYR A 208 1.30 -1.63 -22.76
CA TYR A 208 1.78 -0.73 -21.71
C TYR A 208 0.94 0.55 -21.72
N TYR A 209 0.05 0.72 -20.74
CA TYR A 209 -0.41 2.06 -20.36
C TYR A 209 0.62 2.65 -19.40
N ARG A 210 1.69 3.22 -19.97
CA ARG A 210 2.62 4.07 -19.24
C ARG A 210 1.88 5.37 -18.91
N SER A 211 1.26 5.45 -17.73
CA SER A 211 0.76 6.71 -17.17
C SER A 211 1.94 7.56 -16.70
N THR A 212 2.74 8.06 -17.63
CA THR A 212 3.59 9.22 -17.38
C THR A 212 2.67 10.42 -17.21
N CYS A 213 2.47 10.84 -15.96
CA CYS A 213 2.04 12.20 -15.64
C CYS A 213 3.17 13.17 -16.02
N HIS A 214 3.41 13.33 -17.33
CA HIS A 214 3.95 14.57 -17.85
C HIS A 214 2.74 15.33 -18.37
N LEU A 215 2.41 16.42 -17.68
CA LEU A 215 1.66 17.53 -18.24
C LEU A 215 2.41 17.98 -19.50
N VAL A 216 1.96 17.53 -20.67
CA VAL A 216 2.18 18.27 -21.90
C VAL A 216 0.93 19.14 -22.04
N GLU A 217 1.02 20.34 -21.47
CA GLU A 217 0.36 21.48 -22.07
C GLU A 217 0.86 21.56 -23.52
N ASP A 218 -0.04 21.38 -24.48
CA ASP A 218 -0.05 22.29 -25.62
C ASP A 218 -1.45 22.34 -26.24
N MET A 219 -1.98 23.54 -26.22
CA MET A 219 -3.23 23.97 -26.82
C MET A 219 -3.09 24.04 -28.34
N GLY A 220 -4.16 23.66 -29.04
CA GLY A 220 -4.64 24.35 -30.24
C GLY A 220 -3.81 24.23 -31.52
N HIS A 221 -4.35 23.52 -32.51
CA HIS A 221 -4.92 24.18 -33.69
C HIS A 221 -5.57 23.15 -34.62
N SER A 222 -6.89 23.25 -34.75
CA SER A 222 -7.64 22.73 -35.88
C SER A 222 -7.13 23.39 -37.16
N ALA A 223 -6.71 22.59 -38.15
CA ALA A 223 -6.59 23.03 -39.52
C ALA A 223 -7.17 21.94 -40.45
N VAL A 224 -8.39 22.22 -40.89
CA VAL A 224 -9.01 21.68 -42.09
C VAL A 224 -8.07 21.88 -43.27
N SER A 225 -7.82 20.84 -44.08
CA SER A 225 -7.38 21.03 -45.47
C SER A 225 -7.89 19.91 -46.36
N THR A 226 -8.71 20.32 -47.31
CA THR A 226 -9.29 19.61 -48.45
C THR A 226 -8.29 19.52 -49.61
N ARG A 227 -8.58 18.61 -50.55
CA ARG A 227 -7.89 18.24 -51.82
C ARG A 227 -6.86 17.13 -51.63
N THR A 228 -6.88 16.07 -52.42
CA THR A 228 -7.18 15.98 -53.86
C THR A 228 -8.15 14.86 -54.21
#